data_AF-A0A6I1DTQ5-F1
#
_entry.id   AF-A0A6I1DTQ5-F1
#
_cell.length_a   1.000
_cell.length_b   1.000
_cell.length_c   1.000
_cell.angle_alpha   90.00
_cell.angle_beta   90.00
_cell.angle_gamma   90.00
#
_symmetry.space_group_name_H-M   'P 1'
#
loop_
_entity.id
_entity.type
_entity.pdbx_description
1 polymer ?
#
loop_
_entity_poly.entity_id
_entity_poly.type
_entity_poly.pdbx_seq_one_letter_code
_entity_poly.pdbx_strand_id
1 'polypeptide(L)'
;VVRIKVPQNEIIGFNDGVKGEVEVNTNELDDFIIARSDGTPTYNFVVTIDDALMGITDVIRGDDHLSNTPKQIVLYKALNFKIPNFFHVPMILNEEGQKLSKRHGATNV
;
A
#
# COMPACT_ATOMS: atom_id res chain seq x y z
N VAL A 1 -7.42 20.43 -0.68
CA VAL A 1 -6.62 19.17 -0.73
C VAL A 1 -5.75 19.14 -1.97
N VAL A 2 -4.64 18.40 -1.94
CA VAL A 2 -3.82 18.07 -3.11
C VAL A 2 -4.07 16.60 -3.47
N ARG A 3 -4.28 16.32 -4.75
CA ARG A 3 -4.49 14.97 -5.29
C ARG A 3 -3.39 14.64 -6.28
N ILE A 4 -3.04 13.36 -6.36
CA ILE A 4 -2.17 12.87 -7.43
C ILE A 4 -3.02 12.51 -8.64
N LYS A 5 -2.52 12.86 -9.83
CA LYS A 5 -3.11 12.44 -11.10
C LYS A 5 -2.66 11.01 -11.40
N VAL A 6 -3.59 10.06 -11.33
CA VAL A 6 -3.33 8.67 -11.70
C VAL A 6 -3.37 8.55 -13.22
N PRO A 7 -2.39 7.87 -13.87
CA PRO A 7 -2.46 7.59 -15.30
C PRO A 7 -3.72 6.80 -15.66
N GLN A 8 -4.32 7.06 -16.82
CA GLN A 8 -5.55 6.38 -17.22
C GLN A 8 -5.26 5.12 -18.04
N ASN A 9 -6.03 4.06 -17.79
CA ASN A 9 -5.99 2.80 -18.53
C ASN A 9 -4.60 2.15 -18.64
N GLU A 10 -3.84 2.18 -17.54
CA GLU A 10 -2.58 1.46 -17.40
C GLU A 10 -2.76 0.24 -16.49
N ILE A 11 -1.94 -0.78 -16.68
CA ILE A 11 -1.86 -1.90 -15.74
C ILE A 11 -0.71 -1.63 -14.76
N ILE A 12 -1.04 -1.57 -13.47
CA ILE A 12 -0.08 -1.60 -12.37
C ILE A 12 0.06 -3.06 -11.95
N GLY A 13 1.10 -3.71 -12.45
CA GLY A 13 1.49 -5.07 -12.06
C GLY A 13 2.64 -5.07 -11.06
N PHE A 14 2.58 -5.96 -10.08
CA PHE A 14 3.72 -6.30 -9.21
C PHE A 14 3.68 -7.77 -8.82
N ASN A 15 4.84 -8.37 -8.63
CA ASN A 15 4.96 -9.73 -8.11
C ASN A 15 5.10 -9.66 -6.58
N ASP A 16 4.04 -10.03 -5.87
CA ASP A 16 4.07 -10.17 -4.42
C ASP A 16 4.76 -11.48 -4.03
N GLY A 17 5.72 -11.42 -3.12
CA GLY A 17 6.46 -12.61 -2.70
C GLY A 17 5.64 -13.65 -1.92
N VAL A 18 4.40 -13.33 -1.52
CA VAL A 18 3.47 -14.25 -0.81
C VAL A 18 2.24 -14.56 -1.66
N LYS A 19 1.63 -13.55 -2.29
CA LYS A 19 0.38 -13.69 -3.07
C LYS A 19 0.62 -14.02 -4.55
N GLY A 20 1.86 -13.88 -5.04
CA GLY A 20 2.20 -14.05 -6.45
C GLY A 20 1.91 -12.78 -7.28
N GLU A 21 1.63 -12.97 -8.57
CA GLU A 21 1.35 -11.86 -9.48
C GLU A 21 0.04 -11.16 -9.14
N VAL A 22 0.10 -9.84 -9.01
CA VAL A 22 -1.04 -8.95 -8.75
C VAL A 22 -1.06 -7.87 -9.81
N GLU A 23 -2.19 -7.73 -10.48
CA GLU A 23 -2.43 -6.70 -11.47
C GLU A 23 -3.68 -5.89 -11.11
N VAL A 24 -3.59 -4.58 -11.26
CA VAL A 24 -4.72 -3.66 -11.10
C VAL A 24 -4.72 -2.67 -12.25
N ASN A 25 -5.86 -2.50 -12.91
CA ASN A 25 -6.02 -1.44 -13.90
C ASN A 25 -6.17 -0.10 -13.19
N THR A 26 -5.45 0.94 -13.63
CA THR A 26 -5.50 2.26 -13.01
C THR A 26 -6.86 2.93 -13.11
N ASN A 27 -7.76 2.47 -13.98
CA ASN A 27 -9.16 2.92 -13.99
C ASN A 27 -9.93 2.52 -12.72
N GLU A 28 -9.43 1.56 -11.95
CA GLU A 28 -9.96 1.18 -10.64
C GLU A 28 -9.42 2.07 -9.51
N LEU A 29 -8.47 2.96 -9.81
CA LEU A 29 -7.84 3.88 -8.87
C LEU A 29 -8.32 5.32 -9.12
N ASP A 30 -8.92 5.94 -8.12
CA ASP A 30 -9.23 7.37 -8.16
C ASP A 30 -7.97 8.23 -8.03
N ASP A 31 -8.02 9.46 -8.52
CA ASP A 31 -7.08 10.53 -8.15
C ASP A 31 -7.15 10.79 -6.64
N PHE A 32 -6.29 10.11 -5.89
CA PHE A 32 -6.36 10.06 -4.44
C PHE A 32 -5.65 11.26 -3.78
N ILE A 33 -6.11 11.60 -2.57
CA ILE A 33 -5.57 12.73 -1.81
C ILE A 33 -4.19 12.36 -1.26
N ILE A 34 -3.18 13.18 -1.57
CA ILE A 34 -1.82 13.06 -1.04
C ILE A 34 -1.52 14.09 0.07
N ALA A 35 -2.25 15.21 0.09
CA ALA A 35 -2.22 16.18 1.18
C ALA A 35 -3.62 16.75 1.46
N ARG A 36 -3.98 16.83 2.74
CA ARG A 36 -5.26 17.40 3.20
C ARG A 36 -5.26 18.93 3.04
N SER A 37 -6.41 19.57 3.25
CA SER A 37 -6.55 21.02 3.06
C SER A 37 -5.75 21.86 4.06
N ASP A 38 -5.39 21.27 5.20
CA ASP A 38 -4.48 21.84 6.21
C ASP A 38 -2.99 21.61 5.89
N GLY A 39 -2.69 20.98 4.75
CA GLY A 39 -1.32 20.64 4.33
C GLY A 39 -0.80 19.31 4.90
N THR A 40 -1.54 18.64 5.78
CA THR A 40 -1.10 17.38 6.37
C THR A 40 -1.02 16.28 5.30
N PRO A 41 0.14 15.64 5.08
CA PRO A 41 0.27 14.59 4.07
C PRO A 41 -0.49 13.31 4.49
N THR A 42 -0.88 12.50 3.51
CA THR A 42 -1.61 11.24 3.75
C THR A 42 -0.69 10.02 3.75
N TYR A 43 -1.17 8.92 4.32
CA TYR A 43 -0.40 7.70 4.53
C TYR A 43 0.36 7.23 3.28
N ASN A 44 -0.31 7.03 2.15
CA ASN A 44 0.33 6.52 0.93
C ASN A 44 1.43 7.45 0.41
N PHE A 45 1.27 8.77 0.59
CA PHE A 45 2.28 9.74 0.21
C PHE A 45 3.51 9.68 1.11
N VAL A 46 3.31 9.70 2.42
CA VAL A 46 4.40 9.69 3.41
C VAL A 46 5.18 8.38 3.35
N VAL A 47 4.51 7.24 3.40
CA VAL A 47 5.18 5.94 3.45
C VAL A 47 6.03 5.69 2.21
N THR A 48 5.54 6.03 1.01
CA THR A 48 6.31 5.87 -0.23
C THR A 48 7.58 6.72 -0.24
N ILE A 49 7.51 7.96 0.26
CA ILE A 49 8.68 8.84 0.31
C ILE A 49 9.67 8.35 1.36
N ASP A 50 9.20 8.02 2.56
CA ASP A 50 10.07 7.56 3.64
C ASP A 50 10.76 6.23 3.27
N ASP A 51 10.02 5.26 2.72
CA ASP A 51 10.59 4.00 2.25
C ASP A 51 11.70 4.24 1.21
N ALA A 52 11.46 5.11 0.24
CA ALA A 52 12.44 5.44 -0.81
C ALA A 52 13.68 6.14 -0.23
N LEU A 53 13.48 7.14 0.63
CA LEU A 53 14.57 7.92 1.22
C LEU A 53 15.38 7.12 2.26
N MET A 54 14.75 6.16 2.93
CA MET A 54 15.41 5.24 3.87
C MET A 54 16.04 4.03 3.17
N GLY A 55 15.87 3.88 1.85
CA GLY A 55 16.46 2.80 1.07
C GLY A 55 15.84 1.43 1.35
N ILE A 56 14.56 1.38 1.69
CA ILE A 56 13.83 0.12 1.91
C ILE A 56 13.78 -0.67 0.60
N THR A 57 14.20 -1.93 0.67
CA THR A 57 14.21 -2.84 -0.50
C THR A 57 13.03 -3.80 -0.50
N ASP A 58 12.53 -4.18 0.67
CA ASP A 58 11.51 -5.20 0.86
C ASP A 58 10.50 -4.72 1.90
N VAL A 59 9.25 -4.54 1.48
CA VAL A 59 8.13 -4.11 2.32
C VAL A 59 7.30 -5.33 2.70
N ILE A 60 7.37 -5.71 3.97
CA ILE A 60 6.61 -6.84 4.54
C ILE A 60 5.50 -6.27 5.43
N ARG A 61 4.24 -6.56 5.10
CA ARG A 61 3.07 -6.03 5.83
C ARG A 61 1.84 -6.93 5.71
N GLY A 62 0.83 -6.69 6.54
CA GLY A 62 -0.43 -7.44 6.49
C GLY A 62 -1.15 -7.32 5.13
N ASP A 63 -1.88 -8.36 4.74
CA ASP A 63 -2.61 -8.39 3.47
C ASP A 63 -3.80 -7.43 3.40
N ASP A 64 -4.21 -6.88 4.54
CA ASP A 64 -5.13 -5.74 4.61
C ASP A 64 -4.57 -4.45 3.99
N HIS A 65 -3.25 -4.39 3.75
CA HIS A 65 -2.61 -3.29 3.03
C HIS A 65 -2.41 -3.55 1.54
N LEU A 66 -2.80 -4.72 1.00
CA LEU A 66 -2.55 -5.09 -0.40
C LEU A 66 -3.10 -4.04 -1.39
N SER A 67 -4.30 -3.51 -1.14
CA SER A 67 -4.95 -2.49 -1.98
C SER A 67 -4.27 -1.12 -1.97
N ASN A 68 -3.33 -0.88 -1.05
CA ASN A 68 -2.52 0.34 -1.04
C ASN A 68 -1.32 0.25 -2.00
N THR A 69 -0.84 -0.96 -2.30
CA THR A 69 0.36 -1.18 -3.11
C THR A 69 0.26 -0.56 -4.50
N PRO A 70 -0.85 -0.71 -5.26
CA PRO A 70 -0.99 -0.04 -6.55
C PRO A 70 -0.91 1.49 -6.44
N LYS A 71 -1.52 2.07 -5.39
CA LYS A 71 -1.47 3.52 -5.13
C LYS A 71 -0.05 4.00 -4.82
N GLN A 72 0.70 3.23 -4.03
CA GLN A 72 2.10 3.52 -3.72
C GLN A 72 2.99 3.37 -4.97
N ILE A 73 2.75 2.39 -5.83
CA ILE A 73 3.49 2.24 -7.09
C ILE A 73 3.28 3.45 -8.01
N VAL A 74 2.06 4.00 -8.09
CA VAL A 74 1.81 5.26 -8.81
C VAL A 74 2.71 6.38 -8.28
N LEU A 75 2.85 6.50 -6.96
CA LEU A 75 3.72 7.49 -6.33
C LEU A 75 5.21 7.23 -6.59
N TYR A 76 5.68 5.99 -6.44
CA TYR A 76 7.06 5.60 -6.77
C TYR A 76 7.41 5.99 -8.21
N LYS A 77 6.53 5.67 -9.17
CA LYS A 77 6.69 6.04 -10.58
C LYS A 77 6.69 7.55 -10.78
N ALA A 78 5.73 8.27 -10.20
CA ALA A 78 5.60 9.72 -10.35
C ALA A 78 6.80 10.50 -9.77
N LEU A 79 7.42 9.99 -8.70
CA LEU A 79 8.60 10.57 -8.06
C LEU A 79 9.92 10.00 -8.59
N ASN A 80 9.85 9.10 -9.58
CA ASN A 80 11.00 8.42 -10.18
C ASN A 80 11.88 7.69 -9.13
N PHE A 81 11.23 7.06 -8.16
CA PHE A 81 11.87 6.23 -7.15
C PHE A 81 11.89 4.75 -7.56
N LYS A 82 12.88 4.03 -7.04
CA LYS A 82 12.92 2.57 -7.17
C LYS A 82 11.76 1.96 -6.36
N ILE A 83 10.99 1.09 -7.01
CA ILE A 83 9.90 0.35 -6.35
C ILE A 83 10.52 -0.80 -5.55
N PRO A 84 10.20 -0.96 -4.25
CA PRO A 84 10.65 -2.10 -3.45
C PRO A 84 9.88 -3.37 -3.80
N ASN A 85 10.38 -4.51 -3.34
CA ASN A 85 9.60 -5.75 -3.36
C ASN A 85 8.51 -5.70 -2.29
N PHE A 86 7.37 -6.34 -2.55
CA PHE A 86 6.25 -6.40 -1.60
C PHE A 86 5.95 -7.84 -1.18
N PHE A 87 5.60 -8.01 0.09
CA PHE A 87 5.22 -9.27 0.69
C PHE A 87 4.01 -9.05 1.61
N HIS A 88 2.84 -9.53 1.20
CA HIS A 88 1.60 -9.35 1.96
C HIS A 88 1.24 -10.60 2.77
N VAL A 89 1.57 -10.58 4.06
CA VAL A 89 1.34 -11.71 4.96
C VAL A 89 -0.13 -11.85 5.35
N PRO A 90 -0.73 -13.06 5.34
CA PRO A 90 -2.11 -13.27 5.75
C PRO A 90 -2.37 -12.79 7.18
N MET A 91 -3.56 -12.23 7.42
CA MET A 91 -3.99 -11.91 8.78
C MET A 91 -4.08 -13.15 9.66
N ILE A 92 -3.71 -13.00 10.94
CA ILE A 92 -4.01 -13.99 11.96
C ILE A 92 -5.52 -13.99 12.21
N LEU A 93 -6.11 -15.19 12.20
CA LEU A 93 -7.51 -15.41 12.48
C LEU A 93 -7.68 -16.04 13.87
N ASN A 94 -8.81 -15.81 14.53
CA ASN A 94 -9.21 -16.56 15.71
C ASN A 94 -9.74 -17.96 15.33
N GLU A 95 -10.11 -18.76 16.33
CA GLU A 95 -10.68 -20.10 16.12
C GLU A 95 -11.97 -20.08 15.29
N GLU A 96 -12.70 -18.97 15.31
CA GLU A 96 -13.90 -18.73 14.49
C GLU A 96 -13.60 -18.20 13.07
N GLY A 97 -12.34 -18.07 12.67
CA GLY A 97 -11.92 -17.60 11.35
C GLY A 97 -12.06 -16.09 11.14
N GLN A 98 -12.37 -15.33 12.18
CA GLN A 98 -12.44 -13.87 12.16
C GLN A 98 -11.06 -13.25 12.35
N LYS A 99 -10.83 -12.09 11.74
CA LYS A 99 -9.59 -11.32 11.93
C LYS A 99 -9.37 -11.05 13.42
N LEU A 100 -8.20 -11.45 13.94
CA LEU A 100 -7.84 -11.21 15.32
C LEU A 100 -7.87 -9.69 15.59
N SER A 101 -8.57 -9.28 16.62
CA SER A 101 -8.68 -7.87 17.00
C SER A 101 -8.51 -7.73 18.51
N LYS A 102 -8.13 -6.54 18.97
CA LYS A 102 -8.03 -6.21 20.41
C LYS A 102 -9.31 -6.50 21.20
N ARG A 103 -10.47 -6.57 20.53
CA ARG A 103 -11.75 -6.90 21.17
C ARG A 103 -11.95 -8.39 21.46
N HIS A 104 -11.20 -9.27 20.79
CA HIS A 104 -11.34 -10.73 20.87
C HIS A 104 -10.07 -11.40 21.39
N GLY A 105 -9.43 -10.82 22.40
CA GLY A 105 -8.33 -11.49 23.10
C GLY A 105 -6.96 -11.43 22.41
N ALA A 106 -6.75 -10.52 21.45
CA ALA A 106 -5.41 -10.25 20.95
C ALA A 106 -4.52 -9.82 22.11
N THR A 107 -3.52 -10.65 22.42
CA THR A 107 -2.53 -10.40 23.46
C THR A 107 -1.82 -9.08 23.16
N ASN A 108 -1.82 -8.17 24.13
CA ASN A 108 -0.83 -7.11 24.17
C ASN A 108 0.54 -7.79 24.27
N VAL A 109 1.38 -7.58 23.26
CA VAL A 109 2.83 -7.74 23.37
C VAL A 109 3.46 -6.37 23.47
#